data_AF-A0A922SAV9-F1
#
_entry.id   AF-A0A922SAV9-F1
#
_cell.length_a   1.000
_cell.length_b   1.000
_cell.length_c   1.000
_cell.angle_alpha   90.00
_cell.angle_beta   90.00
_cell.angle_gamma   90.00
#
_symmetry.space_group_name_H-M   'P 1'
#
loop_
_entity.id
_entity.type
_entity.pdbx_description
1 polymer ?
#
loop_
_entity_poly.entity_id
_entity_poly.type
_entity_poly.pdbx_seq_one_letter_code
_entity_poly.pdbx_strand_id
1 'polypeptide(L)'
;MVLIFRNNKFWVNNQYRDKLNWACRDKDSKGCLCRVQTTMDGRFVRVKGHHTHKPNFTPDNFNASGLIQSKGKECNDSLISKIRQDENTVE
;
A
#
# COMPACT_ATOMS: atom_id res chain seq x y z
N MET A 1 -14.12 -4.19 6.93
CA MET A 1 -13.27 -2.97 6.92
C MET A 1 -12.46 -2.93 5.63
N VAL A 2 -12.27 -1.74 5.05
CA VAL A 2 -11.49 -1.53 3.82
C VAL A 2 -10.23 -0.75 4.15
N LEU A 3 -9.11 -1.15 3.55
CA LEU A 3 -7.90 -0.35 3.51
C LEU A 3 -7.65 0.10 2.07
N ILE A 4 -7.44 1.40 1.88
CA ILE A 4 -6.92 1.96 0.64
C ILE A 4 -5.45 2.27 0.86
N PHE A 5 -4.58 1.63 0.08
CA PHE A 5 -3.13 1.82 0.18
C PHE A 5 -2.52 1.77 -1.22
N ARG A 6 -1.70 2.78 -1.57
CA ARG A 6 -1.04 2.90 -2.89
C ARG A 6 -2.00 2.61 -4.06
N ASN A 7 -3.14 3.30 -4.08
CA ASN A 7 -4.16 3.19 -5.15
C ASN A 7 -4.74 1.78 -5.34
N ASN A 8 -4.69 0.94 -4.32
CA ASN A 8 -5.29 -0.38 -4.33
C ASN A 8 -6.19 -0.58 -3.12
N LYS A 9 -7.29 -1.33 -3.33
CA LYS A 9 -8.19 -1.77 -2.26
C LYS A 9 -7.69 -3.07 -1.66
N PHE A 10 -7.73 -3.13 -0.34
CA PHE A 10 -7.44 -4.32 0.43
C PHE A 10 -8.62 -4.65 1.35
N TRP A 11 -8.84 -5.95 1.53
CA TRP A 11 -9.78 -6.49 2.50
C TRP A 11 -9.01 -7.10 3.67
N VAL A 12 -9.63 -7.11 4.84
CA VAL A 12 -9.10 -7.83 5.99
C VAL A 12 -9.04 -9.32 5.63
N ASN A 13 -7.86 -9.93 5.78
CA ASN A 13 -7.64 -11.35 5.57
C ASN A 13 -7.71 -12.10 6.90
N ASN A 14 -6.98 -11.64 7.91
CA ASN A 14 -7.10 -12.11 9.29
C ASN A 14 -6.49 -11.09 10.26
N GLN A 15 -6.80 -11.28 11.55
CA GLN A 15 -6.17 -10.57 12.64
C GLN A 15 -5.25 -11.53 13.40
N TYR A 16 -4.08 -11.05 13.81
CA TYR A 16 -3.19 -11.81 14.67
C TYR A 16 -2.54 -10.89 15.70
N ARG A 17 -2.80 -11.14 16.98
CA ARG A 17 -2.44 -10.27 18.11
C ARG A 17 -2.93 -8.82 17.88
N ASP A 18 -2.03 -7.87 17.95
CA ASP A 18 -2.20 -6.42 17.78
C ASP A 18 -2.16 -5.97 16.32
N LYS A 19 -2.27 -6.89 15.35
CA LYS A 19 -2.08 -6.61 13.92
C LYS A 19 -3.23 -7.09 13.05
N LEU A 20 -3.58 -6.28 12.06
CA LEU A 20 -4.45 -6.62 10.95
C LEU A 20 -3.61 -7.01 9.73
N ASN A 21 -3.88 -8.18 9.18
CA ASN A 21 -3.31 -8.64 7.92
C ASN A 21 -4.33 -8.40 6.81
N TRP A 22 -3.91 -7.67 5.79
CA TRP A 22 -4.72 -7.23 4.67
C TRP A 22 -4.30 -7.97 3.40
N ALA A 23 -5.28 -8.37 2.58
CA ALA A 23 -5.04 -8.94 1.27
C ALA A 23 -5.58 -8.04 0.16
N CYS A 24 -4.84 -7.90 -0.93
CA CYS A 24 -5.31 -7.16 -2.10
C CYS A 24 -6.65 -7.72 -2.56
N ARG A 25 -7.58 -6.84 -2.95
CA ARG A 25 -8.88 -7.21 -3.51
C ARG A 25 -8.78 -8.20 -4.66
N ASP A 26 -7.74 -8.07 -5.49
CA ASP A 26 -7.55 -8.89 -6.68
C ASP A 26 -6.73 -10.17 -6.41
N LYS A 27 -6.63 -10.61 -5.15
CA LYS A 27 -5.96 -11.86 -4.76
C LYS A 27 -6.52 -13.05 -5.54
N ASP A 28 -7.84 -13.24 -5.53
CA ASP A 28 -8.47 -14.43 -6.12
C ASP A 28 -8.78 -14.22 -7.62
N SER A 29 -9.10 -12.99 -8.03
CA SER A 29 -9.44 -12.69 -9.43
C SER A 29 -8.23 -12.56 -10.36
N LYS A 30 -7.08 -12.09 -9.85
CA LYS A 30 -5.85 -11.86 -10.66
C LYS A 30 -4.60 -12.54 -10.08
N GLY A 31 -4.77 -13.40 -9.07
CA GLY A 31 -3.63 -14.05 -8.41
C GLY A 31 -2.72 -13.07 -7.66
N CYS A 32 -3.23 -11.92 -7.23
CA CYS A 32 -2.39 -10.89 -6.60
C CYS A 32 -1.83 -11.35 -5.25
N LEU A 33 -0.51 -11.22 -5.08
CA LEU A 33 0.20 -11.66 -3.87
C LEU A 33 0.46 -10.52 -2.87
N CYS A 34 0.12 -9.28 -3.22
CA CYS A 34 0.35 -8.12 -2.36
C CYS A 34 -0.49 -8.18 -1.07
N ARG A 35 0.20 -8.07 0.07
CA ARG A 35 -0.37 -8.01 1.43
C ARG A 35 0.15 -6.79 2.17
N VAL A 36 -0.69 -6.21 3.00
CA VAL A 36 -0.32 -5.11 3.91
C VAL A 36 -0.55 -5.57 5.34
N GLN A 37 0.24 -5.07 6.28
CA GLN A 37 0.05 -5.28 7.70
C GLN A 37 -0.03 -3.92 8.40
N THR A 38 -1.04 -3.75 9.26
CA THR A 38 -1.19 -2.58 10.14
C THR A 38 -1.34 -3.02 11.59
N THR A 39 -1.14 -2.10 12.53
CA THR A 39 -1.61 -2.30 13.92
C THR A 39 -3.14 -2.20 13.96
N MET A 40 -3.75 -2.62 15.08
CA MET A 40 -5.18 -2.42 15.32
C MET A 40 -5.58 -0.94 15.29
N ASP A 41 -4.69 -0.04 15.74
CA ASP A 41 -4.86 1.42 15.70
C ASP A 41 -4.63 2.02 14.30
N GLY A 42 -4.43 1.18 13.28
CA GLY A 42 -4.27 1.63 11.90
C GLY A 42 -2.86 2.09 11.51
N ARG A 43 -1.85 1.95 12.37
CA ARG A 43 -0.47 2.31 12.01
C ARG A 43 0.11 1.31 11.02
N PHE A 44 0.74 1.80 9.96
CA PHE A 44 1.40 0.94 8.97
C PHE A 44 2.56 0.16 9.60
N VAL A 45 2.65 -1.14 9.30
CA VAL A 45 3.75 -1.99 9.76
C VAL A 45 4.65 -2.40 8.59
N ARG A 46 4.09 -3.05 7.57
CA ARG A 46 4.86 -3.50 6.39
C ARG A 46 3.98 -3.93 5.21
N VAL A 47 4.62 -4.08 4.05
CA VAL A 47 4.08 -4.73 2.84
C VAL A 47 4.78 -6.09 2.62
N LYS A 48 4.07 -7.07 2.06
CA LYS A 48 4.64 -8.33 1.57
C LYS A 48 4.13 -8.62 0.15
N GLY A 49 4.99 -9.18 -0.70
CA GLY A 49 4.66 -9.44 -2.10
C GLY A 49 4.54 -8.16 -2.92
N HIS A 50 4.06 -8.29 -4.16
CA HIS A 50 3.85 -7.16 -5.07
C HIS A 50 2.53 -7.30 -5.82
N HIS A 51 2.09 -6.21 -6.44
CA HIS A 51 0.95 -6.25 -7.35
C HIS A 51 1.38 -6.81 -8.70
N THR A 52 0.53 -7.65 -9.29
CA THR A 52 0.67 -8.21 -10.65
C THR A 52 -0.33 -7.57 -11.62
N HIS A 53 -0.96 -6.47 -11.21
CA HIS A 53 -2.02 -5.80 -11.93
C HIS A 53 -1.91 -4.28 -11.75
N LYS A 54 -2.55 -3.54 -12.66
CA LYS A 54 -2.72 -2.09 -12.52
C LYS A 54 -3.54 -1.74 -11.28
N PRO A 55 -3.35 -0.55 -10.68
CA PRO A 55 -4.11 -0.10 -9.52
C PRO A 55 -5.63 -0.30 -9.67
N ASN A 56 -6.28 -0.93 -8.70
CA ASN A 56 -7.72 -1.21 -8.74
C ASN A 56 -8.57 -0.17 -7.98
N PHE A 57 -7.94 0.93 -7.57
CA PHE A 57 -8.60 2.09 -6.99
C PHE A 57 -8.07 3.39 -7.59
N THR A 58 -8.92 4.05 -8.35
CA THR A 58 -8.72 5.43 -8.77
C THR A 58 -9.29 6.38 -7.71
N PRO A 59 -8.47 7.26 -7.11
CA PRO A 59 -8.92 8.27 -6.15
C PRO A 59 -9.63 9.46 -6.84
N ASP A 60 -9.65 9.50 -8.18
CA ASP A 60 -10.07 10.66 -8.97
C ASP A 60 -11.55 11.05 -8.81
N ASN A 61 -12.36 10.21 -8.18
CA ASN A 61 -13.74 10.58 -7.81
C ASN A 61 -13.81 11.67 -6.73
N PHE A 62 -12.70 11.99 -6.04
CA PHE A 62 -12.65 13.10 -5.08
C PHE A 62 -12.32 14.46 -5.72
N ASN A 63 -11.82 14.48 -6.97
CA ASN A 63 -11.50 15.69 -7.74
C ASN A 63 -12.52 15.92 -8.87
N ALA A 64 -13.81 15.68 -8.60
CA ALA A 64 -14.91 15.93 -9.53
C ALA A 64 -15.20 17.43 -9.68
N SER A 65 -14.19 18.19 -10.09
CA SER A 65 -14.29 19.54 -10.64
C SER A 65 -13.50 19.62 -11.96
N GLY A 66 -13.77 18.66 -12.86
CA GLY A 66 -13.50 18.77 -14.30
C GLY A 66 -12.04 18.63 -14.75
N LEU A 67 -11.81 17.71 -15.70
CA LEU A 67 -10.80 17.83 -16.76
C LEU A 67 -9.34 18.12 -16.32
N ILE A 68 -8.53 17.12 -15.96
CA ILE A 68 -7.14 16.99 -16.45
C ILE A 68 -6.73 15.50 -16.38
N GLN A 69 -6.83 14.78 -17.51
CA GLN A 69 -6.05 13.55 -17.71
C GLN A 69 -4.59 13.96 -17.92
N SER A 70 -3.81 14.02 -16.85
CA SER A 70 -2.35 13.99 -16.98
C SER A 70 -1.92 12.55 -16.80
N LYS A 71 -1.30 11.99 -17.85
CA LYS A 71 -0.61 10.70 -17.85
C LYS A 71 0.34 10.63 -16.64
N GLY A 72 -0.11 10.01 -15.55
CA GLY A 72 0.70 9.75 -14.37
C GLY A 72 1.64 8.59 -14.64
N LYS A 73 2.93 8.89 -14.75
CA LYS A 73 4.06 7.97 -14.86
C LYS A 73 3.93 6.80 -13.88
N GLU A 74 4.20 5.61 -14.40
CA GLU A 74 4.39 4.38 -13.64
C GLU A 74 5.47 4.59 -12.56
N CYS A 75 5.10 4.38 -11.29
CA CYS A 75 6.03 4.51 -10.18
C CYS A 75 6.99 3.31 -10.20
N ASN A 76 8.23 3.55 -10.63
CA ASN A 76 9.35 2.66 -10.32
C ASN A 76 9.54 2.63 -8.79
N ASP A 77 9.21 1.51 -8.15
CA ASP A 77 9.50 1.27 -6.74
C ASP A 77 11.01 1.02 -6.58
N SER A 78 11.77 2.10 -6.41
CA SER A 78 13.19 2.08 -6.04
C SER A 78 13.45 3.19 -5.03
N LEU A 79 12.75 3.11 -3.89
CA LEU A 79 13.03 3.94 -2.72
C LEU A 79 12.97 3.10 -1.44
N ILE A 80 13.72 1.99 -1.45
CA ILE A 80 14.28 1.36 -0.24
C ILE A 80 15.78 1.24 -0.47
N SER A 81 16.50 2.36 -0.33
CA SER A 81 17.95 2.38 -0.18
C SER A 81 18.40 3.71 0.42
N LYS A 82 17.93 3.98 1.65
CA LYS A 82 18.55 4.96 2.56
C LYS A 82 18.27 4.54 4.01
N ILE A 83 18.89 3.43 4.40
CA ILE A 83 19.25 3.15 5.80
C ILE A 83 20.79 3.20 5.84
N ARG A 84 21.35 4.29 6.37
CA ARG A 84 22.67 4.42 7.00
C ARG A 84 22.48 5.54 8.03
N GLN A 85 22.21 5.16 9.28
CA GLN A 85 23.17 5.18 10.40
C GLN A 85 23.76 6.58 10.62
N ASP A 86 23.22 7.30 11.58
CA ASP A 86 23.91 8.36 12.32
C ASP A 86 23.35 8.37 13.76
N GLU A 87 23.88 7.46 14.60
CA GLU A 87 23.85 7.59 16.06
C GLU A 87 25.29 7.45 16.58
N ASN A 88 25.68 8.42 17.40
CA ASN A 88 26.84 8.50 18.30
C ASN A 88 28.16 9.05 17.75
N THR A 89 28.40 10.34 18.01
CA THR A 89 29.67 10.79 18.60
C THR A 89 29.37 11.88 19.61
N VAL A 90 29.53 11.54 20.89
CA VAL A 90 29.63 12.48 22.02
C VAL A 90 31.12 12.74 22.17
N GLU A 91 31.54 14.00 22.07
CA GLU A 91 32.77 14.52 22.66
C GLU A 91 32.40 15.66 23.62
#